data_AF-A0A074VGA4-F1
#
_entry.id   AF-A0A074VGA4-F1
#
_cell.length_a   1.000
_cell.length_b   1.000
_cell.length_c   1.000
_cell.angle_alpha   90.00
_cell.angle_beta   90.00
_cell.angle_gamma   90.00
#
_symmetry.space_group_name_H-M   'P 1'
#
loop_
_entity.id
_entity.type
_entity.pdbx_description
1 polymer ?
#
loop_
_entity_poly.entity_id
_entity_poly.type
_entity_poly.pdbx_seq_one_letter_code
_entity_poly.pdbx_strand_id
1 'polypeptide(L)'
;MPAATTLLTPIGYQPGDCGYCKGEDSSGSYYVITKSLSAQVYQDLVDRGWRRSGNLIYKPDVYRSCCPHYTIRLPAQSLATNTNQRKALNSWNKFVLGEEYIKETAKRFPKTKEEKARQRNGFDLLHTVHEAEVDQLKPVAPAHRFKVTLEPDDCTEEKFQVYKNYQIHVHHDEPGEVTKKGFERFLCKSPIARETVTKNGKEMRLGSYHQCYRLDGRLIAVGVLDLLPHAVSGVYFMYHQDFEKWSFGKLSAMREAALALEGGYEFYYMGYYIHNCIKMRYKGDYKPQYVLDPETYEWNPLDGELRKLMGQQKYVSLSRERKHKGGEEGTPYLLDTPAEVAASPEDLFEWGMPGMMSSTDVEAQVDMDKIRLHISKGMTVYTEDLVAWESGGIEDPSSIKGVVGRYAAMVGPEVARTAILDFSGH
;
A
#
# COMPACT_ATOMS: atom_id res chain seq x y z
N MET A 1 -15.45 -9.78 18.11
CA MET A 1 -15.85 -10.76 17.08
C MET A 1 -14.59 -11.52 16.68
N PRO A 2 -14.66 -12.80 16.26
CA PRO A 2 -13.48 -13.45 15.69
C PRO A 2 -12.99 -12.66 14.48
N ALA A 3 -11.67 -12.62 14.28
CA ALA A 3 -11.06 -11.96 13.13
C ALA A 3 -11.62 -12.56 11.82
N ALA A 4 -11.75 -11.73 10.78
CA ALA A 4 -12.30 -12.19 9.52
C ALA A 4 -11.48 -13.35 8.94
N THR A 5 -12.15 -14.43 8.53
CA THR A 5 -11.50 -15.53 7.83
C THR A 5 -10.93 -15.04 6.51
N THR A 6 -9.64 -15.30 6.26
CA THR A 6 -8.99 -14.94 5.00
C THR A 6 -9.03 -16.10 4.01
N LEU A 7 -9.55 -15.86 2.81
CA LEU A 7 -9.61 -16.82 1.71
C LEU A 7 -8.76 -16.31 0.55
N LEU A 8 -7.81 -17.12 0.09
CA LEU A 8 -6.88 -16.80 -0.98
C LEU A 8 -6.97 -17.87 -2.08
N THR A 9 -7.34 -17.48 -3.30
CA THR A 9 -7.34 -18.33 -4.49
C THR A 9 -6.18 -17.92 -5.40
N PRO A 10 -5.08 -18.69 -5.45
CA PRO A 10 -3.97 -18.41 -6.35
C PRO A 10 -4.41 -18.50 -7.81
N ILE A 11 -4.02 -17.51 -8.60
CA ILE A 11 -4.13 -17.53 -10.06
C ILE A 11 -2.80 -17.97 -10.67
N GLY A 12 -1.69 -17.70 -9.98
CA GLY A 12 -0.34 -17.95 -10.50
C GLY A 12 0.29 -16.70 -11.12
N TYR A 13 1.42 -16.89 -11.78
CA TYR A 13 2.15 -15.83 -12.46
C TYR A 13 1.44 -15.43 -13.76
N GLN A 14 1.32 -14.13 -14.03
CA GLN A 14 0.81 -13.61 -15.29
C GLN A 14 1.70 -12.45 -15.77
N PRO A 15 2.03 -12.38 -17.06
CA PRO A 15 2.71 -11.24 -17.65
C PRO A 15 1.70 -10.09 -17.84
N GLY A 16 2.21 -8.89 -18.04
CA GLY A 16 1.36 -7.76 -18.41
C GLY A 16 2.14 -6.48 -18.71
N ASP A 17 1.39 -5.49 -19.17
CA ASP A 17 1.96 -4.21 -19.58
C ASP A 17 2.34 -3.35 -18.38
N CYS A 18 3.47 -2.66 -18.49
CA CYS A 18 3.87 -1.75 -17.43
C CYS A 18 3.00 -0.48 -17.45
N GLY A 19 2.25 -0.26 -16.37
CA GLY A 19 1.44 0.96 -16.20
C GLY A 19 2.22 2.28 -16.15
N TYR A 20 3.55 2.25 -16.02
CA TYR A 20 4.40 3.45 -15.86
C TYR A 20 5.22 3.77 -17.11
N CYS A 21 5.93 2.77 -17.68
CA CYS A 21 6.70 2.94 -18.91
C CYS A 21 5.85 2.70 -20.18
N LYS A 22 4.65 2.13 -20.04
CA LYS A 22 3.77 1.69 -21.15
C LYS A 22 4.45 0.69 -22.11
N GLY A 23 5.44 -0.04 -21.62
CA GLY A 23 6.05 -1.14 -22.37
C GLY A 23 5.16 -2.38 -22.33
N GLU A 24 4.98 -3.02 -23.48
CA GLU A 24 4.24 -4.28 -23.64
C GLU A 24 5.03 -5.45 -23.04
N ASP A 25 4.34 -6.38 -22.37
CA ASP A 25 4.91 -7.58 -21.71
C ASP A 25 6.15 -7.31 -20.84
N SER A 26 6.24 -6.07 -20.36
CA SER A 26 7.42 -5.54 -19.67
C SER A 26 7.26 -5.56 -18.15
N SER A 27 6.22 -6.21 -17.65
CA SER A 27 6.01 -6.49 -16.24
C SER A 27 5.33 -7.86 -16.04
N GLY A 28 5.38 -8.36 -14.82
CA GLY A 28 4.66 -9.56 -14.44
C GLY A 28 4.45 -9.61 -12.94
N SER A 29 3.49 -10.40 -12.50
CA SER A 29 3.19 -10.56 -11.08
C SER A 29 2.61 -11.93 -10.82
N TYR A 30 2.81 -12.41 -9.60
CA TYR A 30 2.04 -13.53 -9.09
C TYR A 30 0.75 -13.01 -8.47
N TYR A 31 -0.39 -13.59 -8.87
CA TYR A 31 -1.72 -13.12 -8.50
C TYR A 31 -2.48 -14.10 -7.62
N VAL A 32 -3.30 -13.53 -6.74
CA VAL A 32 -4.26 -14.21 -5.88
C VAL A 32 -5.56 -13.41 -5.87
N ILE A 33 -6.71 -14.07 -5.98
CA ILE A 33 -8.01 -13.45 -5.74
C ILE A 33 -8.45 -13.73 -4.31
N THR A 34 -9.12 -12.76 -3.69
CA THR A 34 -9.75 -12.92 -2.39
C THR A 34 -11.18 -12.38 -2.38
N LYS A 35 -12.04 -13.02 -1.60
CA LYS A 35 -13.40 -12.51 -1.28
C LYS A 35 -13.51 -12.02 0.16
N SER A 36 -12.53 -12.33 1.00
CA SER A 36 -12.49 -11.98 2.42
C SER A 36 -11.05 -11.99 2.88
N LEU A 37 -10.60 -10.90 3.48
CA LEU A 37 -9.22 -10.67 3.88
C LEU A 37 -9.22 -9.99 5.26
N SER A 38 -8.46 -10.52 6.20
CA SER A 38 -8.21 -9.82 7.47
C SER A 38 -7.15 -8.74 7.29
N ALA A 39 -7.23 -7.67 8.09
CA ALA A 39 -6.22 -6.62 8.07
C ALA A 39 -4.83 -7.15 8.47
N GLN A 40 -4.76 -8.15 9.37
CA GLN A 40 -3.50 -8.79 9.76
C GLN A 40 -2.87 -9.55 8.60
N VAL A 41 -3.61 -10.44 7.92
CA VAL A 41 -3.03 -11.19 6.78
C VAL A 41 -2.61 -10.24 5.66
N TYR A 42 -3.36 -9.16 5.42
CA TYR A 42 -2.93 -8.17 4.44
C TYR A 42 -1.67 -7.41 4.86
N GLN A 43 -1.50 -7.11 6.15
CA GLN A 43 -0.26 -6.52 6.68
C GLN A 43 0.94 -7.43 6.40
N ASP A 44 0.82 -8.72 6.69
CA ASP A 44 1.88 -9.71 6.48
C ASP A 44 2.23 -9.84 4.99
N LEU A 45 1.23 -9.77 4.11
CA LEU A 45 1.42 -9.75 2.66
C LEU A 45 2.12 -8.45 2.19
N VAL A 46 1.68 -7.28 2.64
CA VAL A 46 2.26 -5.99 2.24
C VAL A 46 3.72 -5.86 2.69
N ASP A 47 4.05 -6.39 3.87
CA ASP A 47 5.42 -6.46 4.38
C ASP A 47 6.31 -7.45 3.63
N ARG A 48 5.72 -8.29 2.77
CA ARG A 48 6.39 -9.14 1.79
C ARG A 48 6.28 -8.61 0.36
N GLY A 49 5.92 -7.33 0.20
CA GLY A 49 5.87 -6.65 -1.09
C GLY A 49 4.62 -6.89 -1.92
N TRP A 50 3.59 -7.55 -1.38
CA TRP A 50 2.31 -7.70 -2.06
C TRP A 50 1.50 -6.40 -2.04
N ARG A 51 0.58 -6.24 -2.99
CA ARG A 51 -0.42 -5.15 -3.06
C ARG A 51 -1.77 -5.66 -3.50
N ARG A 52 -2.77 -4.80 -3.44
CA ARG A 52 -4.12 -5.12 -3.90
C ARG A 52 -4.68 -4.09 -4.88
N SER A 53 -5.65 -4.52 -5.66
CA SER A 53 -6.52 -3.73 -6.52
C SER A 53 -7.91 -4.35 -6.45
N GLY A 54 -8.79 -3.77 -5.64
CA GLY A 54 -10.04 -4.43 -5.24
C GLY A 54 -9.77 -5.79 -4.59
N ASN A 55 -10.36 -6.84 -5.17
CA ASN A 55 -10.26 -8.24 -4.74
C ASN A 55 -9.02 -8.98 -5.27
N LEU A 56 -8.24 -8.35 -6.15
CA LEU A 56 -7.02 -8.92 -6.70
C LEU A 56 -5.83 -8.52 -5.83
N ILE A 57 -5.10 -9.48 -5.29
CA ILE A 57 -3.83 -9.29 -4.58
C ILE A 57 -2.71 -9.79 -5.49
N TYR A 58 -1.59 -9.08 -5.54
CA TYR A 58 -0.48 -9.41 -6.41
C TYR A 58 0.87 -9.07 -5.81
N LYS A 59 1.88 -9.88 -6.12
CA LYS A 59 3.29 -9.62 -5.82
C LYS A 59 4.01 -9.37 -7.14
N PRO A 60 4.49 -8.14 -7.39
CA PRO A 60 5.24 -7.85 -8.60
C PRO A 60 6.55 -8.62 -8.67
N ASP A 61 6.89 -9.06 -9.88
CA ASP A 61 8.24 -9.47 -10.20
C ASP A 61 9.11 -8.23 -10.43
N VAL A 62 9.70 -7.75 -9.34
CA VAL A 62 10.51 -6.54 -9.32
C VAL A 62 11.78 -6.68 -10.17
N TYR A 63 12.28 -7.92 -10.37
CA TYR A 63 13.49 -8.18 -11.16
C TYR A 63 13.22 -8.07 -12.66
N ARG A 64 12.15 -8.70 -13.13
CA ARG A 64 11.78 -8.75 -14.56
C ARG A 64 10.98 -7.52 -15.04
N SER A 65 10.53 -6.65 -14.15
CA SER A 65 9.80 -5.43 -14.50
C SER A 65 10.69 -4.33 -15.14
N CYS A 66 10.20 -3.63 -16.19
CA CYS A 66 10.86 -2.44 -16.76
C CYS A 66 11.01 -1.31 -15.72
N CYS A 67 10.02 -1.20 -14.82
CA CYS A 67 9.93 -0.21 -13.76
C CYS A 67 9.83 -0.92 -12.40
N PRO A 68 10.95 -1.23 -11.74
CA PRO A 68 10.94 -1.95 -10.47
C PRO A 68 10.18 -1.21 -9.37
N HIS A 69 9.20 -1.91 -8.79
CA HIS A 69 8.27 -1.40 -7.79
C HIS A 69 8.76 -1.73 -6.38
N TYR A 70 9.32 -0.74 -5.69
CA TYR A 70 9.77 -0.92 -4.31
C TYR A 70 8.69 -0.54 -3.31
N THR A 71 8.48 -1.37 -2.29
CA THR A 71 7.68 -0.99 -1.13
C THR A 71 8.47 -0.01 -0.28
N ILE A 72 7.82 1.09 0.11
CA ILE A 72 8.44 2.07 1.00
C ILE A 72 7.57 2.37 2.21
N ARG A 73 8.21 2.63 3.34
CA ARG A 73 7.55 3.04 4.58
C ARG A 73 8.24 4.24 5.22
N LEU A 74 7.43 5.10 5.81
CA LEU A 74 7.81 6.25 6.61
C LEU A 74 7.45 5.97 8.08
N PRO A 75 8.39 5.98 9.04
CA PRO A 75 8.03 5.97 10.45
C PRO A 75 7.34 7.29 10.80
N ALA A 76 6.05 7.24 11.16
CA ALA A 76 5.22 8.43 11.29
C ALA A 76 5.75 9.42 12.35
N GLN A 77 6.26 8.89 13.46
CA GLN A 77 6.86 9.67 14.56
C GLN A 77 8.15 10.39 14.16
N SER A 78 8.85 9.91 13.13
CA SER A 78 10.15 10.46 12.71
C SER A 78 10.05 11.37 11.48
N LEU A 79 8.85 11.67 10.99
CA LEU A 79 8.66 12.47 9.79
C LEU A 79 9.30 13.86 9.93
N ALA A 80 10.38 14.06 9.18
CA ALA A 80 11.06 15.33 9.02
C ALA A 80 10.56 16.02 7.74
N THR A 81 9.87 17.15 7.93
CA THR A 81 9.24 17.88 6.83
C THR A 81 10.19 18.88 6.19
N ASN A 82 10.15 19.01 4.87
CA ASN A 82 10.94 19.98 4.11
C ASN A 82 10.16 21.28 3.83
N THR A 83 10.87 22.32 3.39
CA THR A 83 10.30 23.65 3.11
C THR A 83 9.13 23.60 2.12
N ASN A 84 9.19 22.75 1.09
CA ASN A 84 8.15 22.64 0.08
C ASN A 84 6.87 22.00 0.63
N GLN A 85 6.99 20.98 1.48
CA GLN A 85 5.86 20.34 2.17
C GLN A 85 5.20 21.33 3.14
N ARG A 86 6.00 22.03 3.94
CA ARG A 86 5.50 23.07 4.88
C ARG A 86 4.80 24.21 4.15
N LYS A 87 5.38 24.68 3.04
CA LYS A 87 4.79 25.75 2.23
C LYS A 87 3.44 25.33 1.65
N ALA A 88 3.31 24.10 1.15
CA ALA A 88 2.02 23.60 0.63
C ALA A 88 0.93 23.64 1.70
N LEU A 89 1.21 23.09 2.90
CA LEU A 89 0.26 23.12 4.02
C LEU A 89 -0.10 24.54 4.45
N ASN A 90 0.91 25.39 4.69
CA ASN A 90 0.67 26.77 5.14
C ASN A 90 -0.10 27.60 4.11
N SER A 91 0.17 27.39 2.81
CA SER A 91 -0.56 28.05 1.74
C SER A 91 -2.02 27.59 1.68
N TRP A 92 -2.28 26.30 1.84
CA TRP A 92 -3.65 25.76 1.94
C TRP A 92 -4.37 26.34 3.15
N ASN A 93 -3.75 26.32 4.33
CA ASN A 93 -4.34 26.87 5.55
C ASN A 93 -4.66 28.36 5.40
N LYS A 94 -3.75 29.16 4.85
CA LYS A 94 -3.99 30.59 4.60
C LYS A 94 -5.18 30.81 3.67
N PHE A 95 -5.32 29.98 2.63
CA PHE A 95 -6.44 30.07 1.69
C PHE A 95 -7.77 29.76 2.37
N VAL A 96 -7.84 28.64 3.09
CA VAL A 96 -9.07 28.22 3.79
C VAL A 96 -9.47 29.22 4.87
N LEU A 97 -8.53 29.66 5.68
CA LEU A 97 -8.81 30.58 6.78
C LEU A 97 -9.16 31.98 6.28
N GLY A 98 -8.42 32.50 5.29
CA GLY A 98 -8.59 33.86 4.79
C GLY A 98 -8.02 34.94 5.69
N GLU A 99 -7.76 36.12 5.14
CA GLU A 99 -7.08 37.20 5.86
C GLU A 99 -7.90 37.76 7.03
N GLU A 100 -9.22 37.86 6.86
CA GLU A 100 -10.11 38.43 7.89
C GLU A 100 -10.13 37.56 9.14
N TYR A 101 -10.30 36.24 8.98
CA TYR A 101 -10.22 35.28 10.09
C TYR A 101 -8.87 35.37 10.80
N ILE A 102 -7.76 35.40 10.05
CA ILE A 102 -6.41 35.45 10.62
C ILE A 102 -6.21 36.74 11.44
N LYS A 103 -6.66 37.90 10.93
CA LYS A 103 -6.58 39.19 11.65
C LYS A 103 -7.46 39.21 12.90
N GLU A 104 -8.70 38.78 12.77
CA GLU A 104 -9.68 38.84 13.86
C GLU A 104 -9.36 37.84 14.98
N THR A 105 -8.89 36.64 14.64
CA THR A 105 -8.45 35.66 15.64
C THR A 105 -7.17 36.09 16.34
N ALA A 106 -6.21 36.70 15.65
CA ALA A 106 -5.02 37.26 16.29
C ALA A 106 -5.35 38.36 17.30
N LYS A 107 -6.42 39.14 17.05
CA LYS A 107 -6.92 40.20 17.94
C LYS A 107 -7.70 39.65 19.13
N ARG A 108 -8.65 38.74 18.90
CA ARG A 108 -9.60 38.24 19.92
C ARG A 108 -9.10 37.04 20.71
N PHE A 109 -8.24 36.23 20.10
CA PHE A 109 -7.72 34.98 20.65
C PHE A 109 -6.20 34.93 20.49
N PRO A 110 -5.46 35.84 21.15
CA PRO A 110 -4.02 35.92 21.02
C PRO A 110 -3.36 34.62 21.48
N LYS A 111 -2.34 34.18 20.73
CA LYS A 111 -1.62 32.93 21.03
C LYS A 111 -1.01 32.92 22.42
N THR A 112 -1.15 31.79 23.12
CA THR A 112 -0.54 31.57 24.43
C THR A 112 0.98 31.52 24.35
N LYS A 113 1.66 31.57 25.50
CA LYS A 113 3.13 31.44 25.55
C LYS A 113 3.57 30.06 25.03
N GLU A 114 2.81 29.02 25.35
CA GLU A 114 3.03 27.64 24.95
C GLU A 114 2.89 27.47 23.43
N GLU A 115 1.84 28.05 22.84
CA GLU A 115 1.64 28.04 21.38
C GLU A 115 2.78 28.77 20.66
N LYS A 116 3.19 29.95 21.16
CA LYS A 116 4.35 30.68 20.65
C LYS A 116 5.66 29.92 20.83
N ALA A 117 5.79 29.11 21.88
CA ALA A 117 6.96 28.26 22.10
C ALA A 117 6.98 27.08 21.11
N ARG A 118 5.84 26.40 20.89
CA ARG A 118 5.71 25.33 19.88
C ARG A 118 6.11 25.81 18.49
N GLN A 119 5.65 27.00 18.08
CA GLN A 119 6.03 27.58 16.78
C GLN A 119 7.51 27.93 16.66
N ARG A 120 8.19 28.24 17.78
CA ARG A 120 9.63 28.50 17.80
C ARG A 120 10.46 27.21 17.77
N ASN A 121 9.94 26.12 18.33
CA ASN A 121 10.64 24.85 18.48
C ASN A 121 10.61 23.94 17.24
N GLY A 122 10.05 24.42 16.12
CA GLY A 122 10.09 23.70 14.85
C GLY A 122 8.72 23.59 14.18
N PHE A 123 8.61 22.65 13.25
CA PHE A 123 7.36 22.37 12.55
C PHE A 123 6.54 21.33 13.32
N ASP A 124 5.34 21.70 13.72
CA ASP A 124 4.40 20.83 14.42
C ASP A 124 3.40 20.23 13.42
N LEU A 125 3.62 18.97 13.04
CA LEU A 125 2.81 18.30 12.03
C LEU A 125 1.32 18.30 12.39
N LEU A 126 0.99 17.76 13.56
CA LEU A 126 -0.40 17.56 13.97
C LEU A 126 -1.13 18.90 14.06
N HIS A 127 -0.52 19.91 14.67
CA HIS A 127 -1.14 21.23 14.72
C HIS A 127 -1.37 21.78 13.31
N THR A 128 -0.36 21.76 12.44
CA THR A 128 -0.46 22.42 11.13
C THR A 128 -1.43 21.73 10.17
N VAL A 129 -1.52 20.39 10.14
CA VAL A 129 -2.47 19.72 9.23
C VAL A 129 -3.93 19.94 9.63
N HIS A 130 -4.20 20.19 10.91
CA HIS A 130 -5.53 20.40 11.46
C HIS A 130 -5.95 21.88 11.54
N GLU A 131 -5.01 22.82 11.40
CA GLU A 131 -5.21 24.26 11.63
C GLU A 131 -6.41 24.86 10.89
N ALA A 132 -6.67 24.39 9.67
CA ALA A 132 -7.75 24.87 8.81
C ALA A 132 -9.03 24.03 8.86
N GLU A 133 -9.03 22.90 9.58
CA GLU A 133 -10.20 22.05 9.73
C GLU A 133 -11.24 22.73 10.63
N VAL A 134 -12.52 22.67 10.22
CA VAL A 134 -13.63 23.38 10.86
C VAL A 134 -13.75 23.10 12.37
N ASP A 135 -13.40 21.89 12.80
CA ASP A 135 -13.50 21.45 14.20
C ASP A 135 -12.43 22.10 15.11
N GLN A 136 -11.39 22.72 14.52
CA GLN A 136 -10.32 23.42 15.25
C GLN A 136 -10.50 24.94 15.30
N LEU A 137 -11.46 25.48 14.55
CA LEU A 137 -11.58 26.91 14.35
C LEU A 137 -12.14 27.62 15.60
N LYS A 138 -11.69 28.86 15.79
CA LYS A 138 -12.28 29.79 16.77
C LYS A 138 -13.65 30.27 16.26
N PRO A 139 -14.52 30.85 17.11
CA PRO A 139 -15.85 31.33 16.70
C PRO A 139 -15.77 32.65 15.92
N VAL A 140 -15.08 32.59 14.77
CA VAL A 140 -14.90 33.62 13.74
C VAL A 140 -15.11 32.90 12.41
N ALA A 141 -15.82 33.53 11.46
CA ALA A 141 -16.05 32.89 10.17
C ALA A 141 -14.73 32.80 9.36
N PRO A 142 -14.31 31.61 8.89
CA PRO A 142 -13.21 31.48 7.94
C PRO A 142 -13.69 31.87 6.52
N ALA A 143 -12.75 32.08 5.59
CA ALA A 143 -13.08 32.27 4.18
C ALA A 143 -13.72 31.02 3.56
N HIS A 144 -13.30 29.83 3.98
CA HIS A 144 -13.86 28.55 3.56
C HIS A 144 -14.01 27.58 4.74
N ARG A 145 -15.00 26.68 4.65
CA ARG A 145 -15.23 25.60 5.61
C ARG A 145 -14.58 24.32 5.10
N PHE A 146 -13.40 24.00 5.63
CA PHE A 146 -12.69 22.78 5.29
C PHE A 146 -12.94 21.68 6.33
N LYS A 147 -13.25 20.47 5.88
CA LYS A 147 -13.47 19.31 6.75
C LYS A 147 -12.83 18.08 6.15
N VAL A 148 -12.11 17.31 6.97
CA VAL A 148 -11.58 16.00 6.58
C VAL A 148 -12.29 14.93 7.40
N THR A 149 -12.84 13.92 6.74
CA THR A 149 -13.53 12.78 7.37
C THR A 149 -12.93 11.47 6.94
N LEU A 150 -12.87 10.50 7.86
CA LEU A 150 -12.57 9.12 7.52
C LEU A 150 -13.89 8.35 7.40
N GLU A 151 -14.26 8.02 6.17
CA GLU A 151 -15.53 7.39 5.81
C GLU A 151 -15.32 5.95 5.34
N PRO A 152 -16.36 5.10 5.37
CA PRO A 152 -16.35 3.83 4.66
C PRO A 152 -15.92 3.95 3.20
N ASP A 153 -15.30 2.90 2.68
CA ASP A 153 -14.92 2.74 1.28
C ASP A 153 -16.11 2.40 0.34
N ASP A 154 -17.31 2.85 0.71
CA ASP A 154 -18.53 2.62 -0.07
C ASP A 154 -18.51 3.44 -1.37
N CYS A 155 -19.04 2.83 -2.45
CA CYS A 155 -19.21 3.48 -3.73
C CYS A 155 -20.40 4.45 -3.69
N THR A 156 -20.13 5.75 -3.60
CA THR A 156 -21.15 6.82 -3.66
C THR A 156 -21.03 7.58 -4.98
N GLU A 157 -22.13 8.24 -5.37
CA GLU A 157 -22.12 9.08 -6.58
C GLU A 157 -21.11 10.22 -6.45
N GLU A 158 -21.06 10.87 -5.29
CA GLU A 158 -20.14 11.99 -5.06
C GLU A 158 -18.66 11.57 -5.16
N LYS A 159 -18.28 10.42 -4.57
CA LYS A 159 -16.92 9.87 -4.67
C LYS A 159 -16.58 9.49 -6.11
N PHE A 160 -17.53 8.90 -6.83
CA PHE A 160 -17.37 8.56 -8.24
C PHE A 160 -17.16 9.80 -9.11
N GLN A 161 -17.84 10.92 -8.86
CA GLN A 161 -17.62 12.14 -9.63
C GLN A 161 -16.22 12.72 -9.46
N VAL A 162 -15.64 12.65 -8.25
CA VAL A 162 -14.23 13.04 -8.02
C VAL A 162 -13.28 12.09 -8.76
N TYR A 163 -13.51 10.77 -8.67
CA TYR A 163 -12.76 9.77 -9.42
C TYR A 163 -12.81 10.03 -10.93
N LYS A 164 -14.02 10.24 -11.47
CA LYS A 164 -14.24 10.46 -12.90
C LYS A 164 -13.54 11.72 -13.38
N ASN A 165 -13.65 12.81 -12.63
CA ASN A 165 -12.93 14.04 -12.93
C ASN A 165 -11.42 13.81 -12.96
N TYR A 166 -10.89 13.12 -11.95
CA TYR A 166 -9.45 12.84 -11.83
C TYR A 166 -8.93 11.98 -12.98
N GLN A 167 -9.62 10.89 -13.35
CA GLN A 167 -9.18 10.03 -14.47
C GLN A 167 -9.14 10.79 -15.80
N ILE A 168 -10.17 11.57 -16.11
CA ILE A 168 -10.25 12.29 -17.38
C ILE A 168 -9.20 13.41 -17.47
N HIS A 169 -9.01 14.18 -16.39
CA HIS A 169 -8.20 15.41 -16.47
C HIS A 169 -6.74 15.21 -16.05
N VAL A 170 -6.45 14.23 -15.18
CA VAL A 170 -5.09 13.95 -14.68
C VAL A 170 -4.47 12.72 -15.36
N HIS A 171 -5.28 11.69 -15.64
CA HIS A 171 -4.80 10.49 -16.34
C HIS A 171 -5.05 10.52 -17.85
N HIS A 172 -5.91 11.42 -18.33
CA HIS A 172 -6.30 11.53 -19.74
C HIS A 172 -7.00 10.28 -20.27
N ASP A 173 -7.71 9.57 -19.39
CA ASP A 173 -8.53 8.43 -19.76
C ASP A 173 -9.76 8.89 -20.57
N GLU A 174 -10.18 8.07 -21.52
CA GLU A 174 -11.36 8.35 -22.34
C GLU A 174 -12.64 8.35 -21.48
N PRO A 175 -13.51 9.40 -21.55
CA PRO A 175 -14.66 9.52 -20.65
C PRO A 175 -15.64 8.35 -20.66
N GLY A 176 -15.72 7.60 -21.76
CA GLY A 176 -16.56 6.40 -21.90
C GLY A 176 -16.03 5.18 -21.14
N GLU A 177 -14.71 5.12 -20.88
CA GLU A 177 -14.06 4.02 -20.18
C GLU A 177 -14.12 4.18 -18.65
N VAL A 178 -14.32 5.41 -18.19
CA VAL A 178 -14.38 5.76 -16.77
C VAL A 178 -15.78 5.49 -16.19
N THR A 179 -16.00 4.24 -15.77
CA THR A 179 -17.30 3.78 -15.28
C THR A 179 -17.38 3.67 -13.76
N LYS A 180 -18.60 3.81 -13.21
CA LYS A 180 -18.88 3.65 -11.78
C LYS A 180 -18.60 2.22 -11.29
N LYS A 181 -18.86 1.21 -12.12
CA LYS A 181 -18.53 -0.18 -11.83
C LYS A 181 -17.02 -0.41 -11.79
N GLY A 182 -16.26 0.24 -12.68
CA GLY A 182 -14.80 0.23 -12.65
C GLY A 182 -14.25 0.86 -11.37
N PHE A 183 -14.77 2.03 -10.98
CA PHE A 183 -14.45 2.68 -9.71
C PHE A 183 -14.76 1.78 -8.51
N GLU A 184 -15.95 1.17 -8.48
CA GLU A 184 -16.36 0.29 -7.40
C GLU A 184 -15.42 -0.92 -7.29
N ARG A 185 -15.12 -1.59 -8.40
CA ARG A 185 -14.22 -2.75 -8.43
C ARG A 185 -12.80 -2.40 -8.01
N PHE A 186 -12.32 -1.20 -8.34
CA PHE A 186 -10.94 -0.81 -8.10
C PHE A 186 -10.71 -0.28 -6.68
N LEU A 187 -11.56 0.66 -6.23
CA LEU A 187 -11.28 1.48 -5.05
C LEU A 187 -12.33 1.35 -3.94
N CYS A 188 -13.45 0.67 -4.18
CA CYS A 188 -14.50 0.50 -3.18
C CYS A 188 -14.66 -0.97 -2.79
N LYS A 189 -15.43 -1.21 -1.72
CA LYS A 189 -15.83 -2.57 -1.29
C LYS A 189 -14.63 -3.51 -1.21
N SER A 190 -13.57 -3.04 -0.57
CA SER A 190 -12.35 -3.79 -0.33
C SER A 190 -12.64 -5.13 0.34
N PRO A 191 -11.87 -6.18 0.02
CA PRO A 191 -11.99 -7.47 0.72
C PRO A 191 -11.51 -7.40 2.17
N ILE A 192 -10.82 -6.31 2.56
CA ILE A 192 -10.30 -6.15 3.92
C ILE A 192 -11.43 -5.81 4.87
N ALA A 193 -11.70 -6.73 5.81
CA ALA A 193 -12.73 -6.52 6.82
C ALA A 193 -12.42 -5.31 7.71
N ARG A 194 -13.44 -4.47 7.94
CA ARG A 194 -13.37 -3.36 8.89
C ARG A 194 -13.61 -3.85 10.31
N GLU A 195 -12.73 -3.48 11.22
CA GLU A 195 -12.84 -3.82 12.64
C GLU A 195 -12.25 -2.71 13.52
N THR A 196 -12.63 -2.68 14.79
CA THR A 196 -11.99 -1.82 15.79
C THR A 196 -11.33 -2.73 16.83
N VAL A 197 -10.02 -2.57 17.01
CA VAL A 197 -9.23 -3.30 17.99
C VAL A 197 -8.76 -2.36 19.09
N THR A 198 -8.41 -2.90 20.26
CA THR A 198 -7.79 -2.13 21.34
C THR A 198 -6.30 -2.44 21.38
N LYS A 199 -5.44 -1.44 21.12
CA LYS A 199 -3.97 -1.54 21.22
C LYS A 199 -3.49 -0.51 22.23
N ASN A 200 -2.76 -0.95 23.26
CA ASN A 200 -2.24 -0.08 24.34
C ASN A 200 -3.33 0.80 25.00
N GLY A 201 -4.54 0.25 25.20
CA GLY A 201 -5.67 0.96 25.81
C GLY A 201 -6.34 2.01 24.92
N LYS A 202 -5.98 2.09 23.63
CA LYS A 202 -6.63 2.97 22.65
C LYS A 202 -7.33 2.15 21.57
N GLU A 203 -8.49 2.63 21.14
CA GLU A 203 -9.18 2.08 19.97
C GLU A 203 -8.39 2.40 18.69
N MET A 204 -8.21 1.38 17.85
CA MET A 204 -7.55 1.45 16.55
C MET A 204 -8.47 0.84 15.51
N ARG A 205 -8.69 1.56 14.40
CA ARG A 205 -9.60 1.15 13.32
C ARG A 205 -8.84 0.42 12.24
N LEU A 206 -9.16 -0.83 11.95
CA LEU A 206 -8.57 -1.58 10.87
C LEU A 206 -9.55 -1.73 9.70
N GLY A 207 -9.01 -1.95 8.50
CA GLY A 207 -9.78 -2.12 7.27
C GLY A 207 -9.61 -0.96 6.30
N SER A 208 -10.44 -0.93 5.27
CA SER A 208 -10.35 0.06 4.19
C SER A 208 -11.30 1.23 4.36
N TYR A 209 -10.80 2.43 4.09
CA TYR A 209 -11.52 3.69 4.30
C TYR A 209 -11.22 4.71 3.19
N HIS A 210 -12.15 5.64 3.01
CA HIS A 210 -11.97 6.84 2.22
C HIS A 210 -11.76 8.04 3.14
N GLN A 211 -10.57 8.65 3.08
CA GLN A 211 -10.31 9.95 3.68
C GLN A 211 -10.82 11.06 2.75
N CYS A 212 -11.99 11.60 3.07
CA CYS A 212 -12.73 12.57 2.27
C CYS A 212 -12.38 13.99 2.69
N TYR A 213 -11.98 14.82 1.72
CA TYR A 213 -11.64 16.23 1.91
C TYR A 213 -12.76 17.10 1.34
N ARG A 214 -13.41 17.88 2.19
CA ARG A 214 -14.55 18.73 1.82
C ARG A 214 -14.21 20.20 2.01
N LEU A 215 -14.52 21.02 1.01
CA LEU A 215 -14.41 22.47 1.07
C LEU A 215 -15.78 23.08 0.76
N ASP A 216 -16.31 23.86 1.70
CA ASP A 216 -17.66 24.46 1.60
C ASP A 216 -18.76 23.44 1.31
N GLY A 217 -18.61 22.24 1.88
CA GLY A 217 -19.53 21.11 1.70
C GLY A 217 -19.27 20.23 0.47
N ARG A 218 -18.56 20.74 -0.54
CA ARG A 218 -18.20 19.96 -1.76
C ARG A 218 -17.06 18.99 -1.46
N LEU A 219 -17.19 17.73 -1.85
CA LEU A 219 -16.05 16.78 -1.87
C LEU A 219 -15.06 17.16 -2.97
N ILE A 220 -13.81 17.44 -2.59
CA ILE A 220 -12.78 17.95 -3.52
C ILE A 220 -11.60 17.00 -3.67
N ALA A 221 -11.36 16.11 -2.72
CA ALA A 221 -10.35 15.07 -2.80
C ALA A 221 -10.73 13.85 -1.95
N VAL A 222 -10.16 12.70 -2.28
CA VAL A 222 -10.34 11.43 -1.57
C VAL A 222 -9.01 10.67 -1.56
N GLY A 223 -8.54 10.32 -0.35
CA GLY A 223 -7.50 9.30 -0.17
C GLY A 223 -8.15 7.94 0.09
N VAL A 224 -7.71 6.92 -0.62
CA VAL A 224 -8.12 5.52 -0.43
C VAL A 224 -7.04 4.85 0.42
N LEU A 225 -7.40 4.47 1.64
CA LEU A 225 -6.46 4.05 2.68
C LEU A 225 -6.83 2.67 3.21
N ASP A 226 -5.81 1.85 3.43
CA ASP A 226 -5.90 0.66 4.26
C ASP A 226 -5.26 0.95 5.62
N LEU A 227 -6.06 0.80 6.67
CA LEU A 227 -5.59 0.89 8.05
C LEU A 227 -5.29 -0.53 8.53
N LEU A 228 -4.03 -0.79 8.80
CA LEU A 228 -3.46 -2.10 9.12
C LEU A 228 -2.82 -2.07 10.51
N PRO A 229 -2.57 -3.23 11.15
CA PRO A 229 -2.13 -3.30 12.56
C PRO A 229 -0.93 -2.43 12.96
N HIS A 230 -0.03 -2.10 12.03
CA HIS A 230 1.05 -1.14 12.27
C HIS A 230 1.20 -0.06 11.20
N ALA A 231 0.37 -0.04 10.16
CA ALA A 231 0.53 0.88 9.05
C ALA A 231 -0.77 1.55 8.59
N VAL A 232 -0.68 2.82 8.23
CA VAL A 232 -1.61 3.45 7.29
C VAL A 232 -1.03 3.27 5.90
N SER A 233 -1.74 2.59 4.99
CA SER A 233 -1.27 2.32 3.63
C SER A 233 -2.10 3.08 2.60
N GLY A 234 -1.44 3.93 1.83
CA GLY A 234 -2.04 4.67 0.73
C GLY A 234 -2.21 3.78 -0.50
N VAL A 235 -3.46 3.53 -0.90
CA VAL A 235 -3.82 2.73 -2.08
C VAL A 235 -3.94 3.63 -3.31
N TYR A 236 -4.71 4.71 -3.19
CA TYR A 236 -4.95 5.65 -4.27
C TYR A 236 -5.27 7.04 -3.71
N PHE A 237 -5.02 8.07 -4.51
CA PHE A 237 -5.39 9.43 -4.14
C PHE A 237 -5.93 10.16 -5.36
N MET A 238 -7.09 10.79 -5.21
CA MET A 238 -7.79 11.50 -6.29
C MET A 238 -8.30 12.85 -5.82
N TYR A 239 -8.27 13.84 -6.70
CA TYR A 239 -8.77 15.19 -6.42
C TYR A 239 -9.41 15.80 -7.65
N HIS A 240 -10.26 16.79 -7.44
CA HIS A 240 -10.92 17.52 -8.52
C HIS A 240 -9.97 18.55 -9.14
N GLN A 241 -9.96 18.68 -10.47
CA GLN A 241 -9.02 19.52 -11.25
C GLN A 241 -8.95 20.99 -10.77
N ASP A 242 -10.06 21.58 -10.31
CA ASP A 242 -10.13 22.94 -9.74
C ASP A 242 -9.08 23.18 -8.63
N PHE A 243 -8.59 22.10 -8.01
CA PHE A 243 -7.67 22.13 -6.88
C PHE A 243 -6.23 21.70 -7.22
N GLU A 244 -5.91 21.47 -8.50
CA GLU A 244 -4.58 21.04 -8.95
C GLU A 244 -3.44 21.94 -8.44
N LYS A 245 -3.69 23.27 -8.41
CA LYS A 245 -2.72 24.27 -7.93
C LYS A 245 -2.28 24.09 -6.47
N TRP A 246 -3.04 23.35 -5.67
CA TRP A 246 -2.80 23.19 -4.23
C TRP A 246 -1.90 21.98 -3.89
N SER A 247 -1.42 21.22 -4.88
CA SER A 247 -0.54 20.07 -4.65
C SER A 247 -1.13 19.07 -3.64
N PHE A 248 -2.37 18.64 -3.85
CA PHE A 248 -3.08 17.80 -2.89
C PHE A 248 -2.36 16.49 -2.54
N GLY A 249 -1.54 15.93 -3.44
CA GLY A 249 -0.68 14.78 -3.09
C GLY A 249 0.33 15.07 -1.96
N LYS A 250 0.79 16.33 -1.81
CA LYS A 250 1.61 16.73 -0.66
C LYS A 250 0.79 16.88 0.60
N LEU A 251 -0.37 17.53 0.49
CA LEU A 251 -1.27 17.76 1.61
C LEU A 251 -1.75 16.42 2.19
N SER A 252 -2.11 15.48 1.31
CA SER A 252 -2.61 14.17 1.71
C SER A 252 -1.56 13.34 2.40
N ALA A 253 -0.34 13.25 1.85
CA ALA A 253 0.76 12.52 2.48
C ALA A 253 1.05 13.03 3.90
N MET A 254 0.99 14.34 4.13
CA MET A 254 1.17 14.93 5.45
C MET A 254 0.00 14.61 6.39
N ARG A 255 -1.24 14.67 5.89
CA ARG A 255 -2.44 14.36 6.68
C ARG A 255 -2.55 12.87 6.99
N GLU A 256 -2.13 11.99 6.09
CA GLU A 256 -2.10 10.53 6.25
C GLU A 256 -0.99 10.10 7.22
N ALA A 257 0.17 10.77 7.20
CA ALA A 257 1.19 10.61 8.24
C ALA A 257 0.70 11.08 9.63
N ALA A 258 -0.06 12.17 9.68
CA ALA A 258 -0.73 12.60 10.91
C ALA A 258 -1.77 11.58 11.37
N LEU A 259 -2.60 11.04 10.47
CA LEU A 259 -3.54 9.96 10.78
C LEU A 259 -2.81 8.74 11.37
N ALA A 260 -1.66 8.37 10.81
CA ALA A 260 -0.83 7.29 11.34
C ALA A 260 -0.43 7.55 12.80
N LEU A 261 0.09 8.76 13.07
CA LEU A 261 0.52 9.16 14.41
C LEU A 261 -0.64 9.22 15.41
N GLU A 262 -1.77 9.78 15.01
CA GLU A 262 -2.98 9.95 15.84
C GLU A 262 -3.65 8.62 16.18
N GLY A 263 -3.73 7.72 15.20
CA GLY A 263 -4.32 6.40 15.33
C GLY A 263 -3.42 5.38 16.02
N GLY A 264 -2.20 5.74 16.38
CA GLY A 264 -1.24 4.82 17.02
C GLY A 264 -0.62 3.80 16.08
N TYR A 265 -0.63 4.07 14.77
CA TYR A 265 0.12 3.31 13.78
C TYR A 265 1.60 3.71 13.81
N GLU A 266 2.46 2.78 13.42
CA GLU A 266 3.91 2.99 13.47
C GLU A 266 4.41 3.63 12.18
N PHE A 267 3.81 3.24 11.06
CA PHE A 267 4.29 3.59 9.74
C PHE A 267 3.19 4.16 8.83
N TYR A 268 3.61 4.99 7.89
CA TYR A 268 2.83 5.39 6.73
C TYR A 268 3.46 4.78 5.47
N TYR A 269 2.71 3.91 4.79
CA TYR A 269 3.12 3.21 3.58
C TYR A 269 2.61 4.00 2.39
N MET A 270 3.50 4.71 1.69
CA MET A 270 3.15 5.63 0.61
C MET A 270 2.85 4.92 -0.73
N GLY A 271 2.55 3.63 -0.70
CA GLY A 271 2.46 2.77 -1.89
C GLY A 271 3.83 2.46 -2.50
N TYR A 272 3.88 2.24 -3.82
CA TYR A 272 5.14 1.95 -4.51
C TYR A 272 6.04 3.18 -4.68
N TYR A 273 7.33 2.91 -4.69
CA TYR A 273 8.39 3.80 -5.15
C TYR A 273 9.06 3.21 -6.38
N ILE A 274 9.17 4.01 -7.44
CA ILE A 274 9.89 3.65 -8.66
C ILE A 274 10.90 4.76 -8.88
N HIS A 275 12.19 4.43 -8.72
CA HIS A 275 13.27 5.43 -8.66
C HIS A 275 13.33 6.32 -9.91
N ASN A 276 13.15 5.71 -11.08
CA ASN A 276 13.26 6.36 -12.39
C ASN A 276 11.92 6.94 -12.90
N CYS A 277 10.82 6.80 -12.15
CA CYS A 277 9.53 7.38 -12.54
C CYS A 277 9.34 8.75 -11.89
N ILE A 278 9.28 9.82 -12.70
CA ILE A 278 9.11 11.20 -12.23
C ILE A 278 7.88 11.35 -11.33
N LYS A 279 6.75 10.72 -11.71
CA LYS A 279 5.49 10.76 -10.94
C LYS A 279 5.60 10.07 -9.57
N MET A 280 6.57 9.18 -9.36
CA MET A 280 6.74 8.40 -8.13
C MET A 280 7.94 8.83 -7.28
N ARG A 281 8.89 9.55 -7.89
CA ARG A 281 10.16 9.93 -7.26
C ARG A 281 10.00 10.82 -6.02
N TYR A 282 8.95 11.65 -5.99
CA TYR A 282 8.69 12.59 -4.89
C TYR A 282 8.47 11.89 -3.54
N LYS A 283 8.04 10.63 -3.52
CA LYS A 283 7.80 9.89 -2.28
C LYS A 283 9.09 9.68 -1.47
N GLY A 284 10.24 9.63 -2.13
CA GLY A 284 11.55 9.57 -1.47
C GLY A 284 11.97 10.89 -0.78
N ASP A 285 11.22 11.98 -0.96
CA ASP A 285 11.52 13.27 -0.32
C ASP A 285 10.87 13.42 1.06
N TYR A 286 10.03 12.46 1.48
CA TYR A 286 9.51 12.34 2.84
C TYR A 286 10.51 11.54 3.65
N LYS A 287 11.15 12.15 4.65
CA LYS A 287 12.26 11.54 5.37
C LYS A 287 11.90 11.26 6.84
N PRO A 288 12.49 10.22 7.45
CA PRO A 288 13.29 9.17 6.81
C PRO A 288 12.39 8.19 6.03
N GLN A 289 12.84 7.73 4.87
CA GLN A 289 12.13 6.69 4.13
C GLN A 289 12.95 5.40 4.12
N TYR A 290 12.26 4.27 4.21
CA TYR A 290 12.87 2.96 4.10
C TYR A 290 12.27 2.21 2.92
N VAL A 291 13.10 1.48 2.19
CA VAL A 291 12.73 0.55 1.12
C VAL A 291 12.79 -0.86 1.66
N LEU A 292 11.76 -1.65 1.36
CA LEU A 292 11.75 -3.09 1.57
C LEU A 292 12.69 -3.75 0.55
N ASP A 293 13.70 -4.48 1.02
CA ASP A 293 14.54 -5.30 0.17
C ASP A 293 13.67 -6.39 -0.48
N PRO A 294 13.67 -6.49 -1.82
CA PRO A 294 12.76 -7.37 -2.52
C PRO A 294 13.10 -8.86 -2.33
N GLU A 295 14.31 -9.21 -1.89
CA GLU A 295 14.74 -10.60 -1.70
C GLU A 295 14.61 -11.09 -0.26
N THR A 296 14.89 -10.21 0.71
CA THR A 296 14.97 -10.59 2.13
C THR A 296 13.89 -9.96 3.01
N TYR A 297 13.14 -8.99 2.50
CA TYR A 297 12.17 -8.19 3.26
C TYR A 297 12.79 -7.34 4.39
N GLU A 298 14.10 -7.14 4.37
CA GLU A 298 14.78 -6.21 5.26
C GLU A 298 14.49 -4.76 4.86
N TRP A 299 14.26 -3.90 5.85
CA TRP A 299 14.02 -2.48 5.59
C TRP A 299 15.32 -1.69 5.60
N ASN A 300 15.66 -1.12 4.44
CA ASN A 300 16.89 -0.35 4.24
C ASN A 300 16.58 1.14 4.04
N PRO A 301 17.35 2.07 4.63
CA PRO A 301 17.16 3.51 4.39
C PRO A 301 17.24 3.86 2.89
N LEU A 302 16.30 4.67 2.40
CA LEU A 302 16.29 5.23 1.04
C LEU A 302 17.23 6.45 0.96
N ASP A 303 18.51 6.21 1.20
CA ASP A 303 19.56 7.22 1.10
C ASP A 303 20.88 6.59 0.67
N GLY A 304 21.97 7.37 0.78
CA GLY A 304 23.35 6.91 0.62
C GLY A 304 23.57 5.93 -0.54
N GLU A 305 23.99 4.72 -0.16
CA GLU A 305 24.32 3.62 -1.07
C GLU A 305 23.10 3.17 -1.89
N LEU A 306 21.96 2.90 -1.25
CA LEU A 306 20.77 2.38 -1.94
C LEU A 306 20.32 3.33 -3.03
N ARG A 307 20.23 4.62 -2.71
CA ARG A 307 19.79 5.64 -3.67
C ARG A 307 20.77 5.77 -4.83
N LYS A 308 22.07 5.60 -4.59
CA LYS A 308 23.10 5.61 -5.64
C LYS A 308 22.95 4.40 -6.57
N LEU A 309 22.79 3.20 -6.01
CA LEU A 309 22.62 1.97 -6.78
C LEU A 309 21.35 2.02 -7.64
N MET A 310 20.24 2.50 -7.09
CA MET A 310 18.98 2.64 -7.85
C MET A 310 19.08 3.61 -9.04
N GLY A 311 20.06 4.51 -9.04
CA GLY A 311 20.36 5.38 -10.18
C GLY A 311 21.30 4.77 -11.21
N GLN A 312 21.92 3.63 -10.90
CA GLN A 312 22.92 2.95 -11.73
C GLN A 312 22.42 1.61 -12.28
N GLN A 313 21.48 0.98 -11.60
CA GLN A 313 20.96 -0.34 -11.90
C GLN A 313 19.44 -0.30 -12.03
N LYS A 314 18.89 -1.19 -12.88
CA LYS A 314 17.43 -1.38 -13.00
C LYS A 314 16.86 -1.94 -11.70
N TYR A 315 17.37 -3.10 -11.30
CA TYR A 315 16.98 -3.84 -10.11
C TYR A 315 18.06 -3.70 -9.03
N VAL A 316 17.65 -3.50 -7.79
CA VAL A 316 18.54 -3.33 -6.64
C VAL A 316 17.98 -4.10 -5.45
N SER A 317 18.81 -4.98 -4.89
CA SER A 317 18.63 -5.59 -3.57
C SER A 317 19.93 -5.38 -2.81
N LEU A 318 19.89 -4.72 -1.65
CA LEU A 318 21.11 -4.53 -0.86
C LEU A 318 21.60 -5.84 -0.28
N SER A 319 20.70 -6.77 0.02
CA SER A 319 21.08 -8.09 0.50
C SER A 319 21.89 -8.85 -0.57
N ARG A 320 21.45 -8.82 -1.83
CA ARG A 320 22.23 -9.33 -2.99
C ARG A 320 23.58 -8.63 -3.13
N GLU A 321 23.60 -7.30 -3.09
CA GLU A 321 24.83 -6.52 -3.24
C GLU A 321 25.86 -6.83 -2.13
N ARG A 322 25.39 -7.06 -0.90
CA ARG A 322 26.26 -7.48 0.21
C ARG A 322 26.83 -8.88 0.00
N LYS A 323 26.02 -9.84 -0.47
CA LYS A 323 26.48 -11.21 -0.82
C LYS A 323 27.56 -11.19 -1.90
N HIS A 324 27.31 -10.46 -3.00
CA HIS A 324 28.28 -10.32 -4.09
C HIS A 324 29.61 -9.72 -3.61
N LYS A 325 29.57 -8.70 -2.75
CA LYS A 325 30.80 -8.13 -2.13
C LYS A 325 31.51 -9.10 -1.19
N GLY A 326 30.76 -10.03 -0.57
CA GLY A 326 31.28 -11.10 0.27
C GLY A 326 31.84 -12.30 -0.50
N GLY A 327 31.74 -12.31 -1.83
CA GLY A 327 32.17 -13.43 -2.68
C GLY A 327 31.15 -14.56 -2.82
N GLU A 328 29.91 -14.36 -2.36
CA GLU A 328 28.80 -15.28 -2.58
C GLU A 328 28.00 -14.85 -3.81
N GLU A 329 27.63 -15.80 -4.67
CA GLU A 329 26.68 -15.53 -5.75
C GLU A 329 25.26 -15.44 -5.17
N GLY A 330 24.50 -14.40 -5.57
CA GLY A 330 23.08 -14.32 -5.24
C GLY A 330 22.28 -15.41 -5.97
N THR A 331 21.08 -15.71 -5.48
CA THR A 331 20.20 -16.67 -6.17
C THR A 331 19.96 -16.21 -7.61
N PRO A 332 20.32 -17.00 -8.63
CA PRO A 332 20.08 -16.63 -10.01
C PRO A 332 18.57 -16.66 -10.27
N TYR A 333 18.05 -15.59 -10.86
CA TYR A 333 16.71 -15.58 -11.43
C TYR A 333 16.85 -15.99 -12.89
N LEU A 334 16.43 -17.22 -13.22
CA LEU A 334 16.49 -17.73 -14.60
C LEU A 334 15.36 -17.11 -15.41
N LEU A 335 15.51 -16.99 -16.73
CA LEU A 335 14.57 -16.29 -17.63
C LEU A 335 14.57 -14.77 -17.39
N ASP A 336 14.78 -14.01 -18.46
CA ASP A 336 15.02 -12.57 -18.37
C ASP A 336 13.73 -11.76 -18.50
N THR A 337 12.67 -12.36 -19.06
CA THR A 337 11.44 -11.65 -19.41
C THR A 337 10.20 -12.23 -18.71
N PRO A 338 9.18 -11.41 -18.43
CA PRO A 338 7.89 -11.90 -17.92
C PRO A 338 7.21 -12.91 -18.86
N ALA A 339 7.36 -12.76 -20.18
CA ALA A 339 6.76 -13.65 -21.16
C ALA A 339 7.36 -15.06 -21.13
N GLU A 340 8.69 -15.18 -20.97
CA GLU A 340 9.36 -16.48 -20.81
C GLU A 340 8.88 -17.22 -19.55
N VAL A 341 8.77 -16.49 -18.44
CA VAL A 341 8.23 -17.02 -17.18
C VAL A 341 6.78 -17.50 -17.35
N ALA A 342 5.97 -16.72 -18.06
CA ALA A 342 4.57 -17.06 -18.31
C ALA A 342 4.38 -18.30 -19.18
N ALA A 343 5.39 -18.70 -19.97
CA ALA A 343 5.37 -19.93 -20.75
C ALA A 343 5.62 -21.20 -19.91
N SER A 344 6.12 -21.04 -18.67
CA SER A 344 6.46 -22.12 -17.73
C SER A 344 6.03 -21.77 -16.29
N PRO A 345 4.75 -21.40 -16.06
CA PRO A 345 4.31 -20.83 -14.78
C PRO A 345 4.36 -21.84 -13.62
N GLU A 346 4.35 -23.13 -13.94
CA GLU A 346 4.38 -24.22 -12.98
C GLU A 346 5.78 -24.47 -12.41
N ASP A 347 6.84 -24.06 -13.13
CA ASP A 347 8.25 -24.28 -12.79
C ASP A 347 8.80 -23.15 -11.90
N LEU A 348 7.92 -22.53 -11.08
CA LEU A 348 8.22 -21.35 -10.26
C LEU A 348 9.43 -21.54 -9.34
N PHE A 349 9.66 -22.74 -8.82
CA PHE A 349 10.86 -23.05 -8.01
C PHE A 349 12.15 -23.05 -8.84
N GLU A 350 12.09 -23.30 -10.15
CA GLU A 350 13.24 -23.31 -11.04
C GLU A 350 13.66 -21.88 -11.42
N TRP A 351 12.72 -21.06 -11.90
CA TRP A 351 13.04 -19.71 -12.39
C TRP A 351 13.03 -18.63 -11.30
N GLY A 352 12.29 -18.84 -10.21
CA GLY A 352 12.31 -18.02 -9.00
C GLY A 352 11.79 -16.58 -9.14
N MET A 353 11.35 -15.99 -8.03
CA MET A 353 10.92 -14.59 -7.97
C MET A 353 11.50 -13.90 -6.73
N PRO A 354 11.81 -12.59 -6.78
CA PRO A 354 12.29 -11.87 -5.60
C PRO A 354 11.44 -12.07 -4.34
N GLY A 355 12.10 -12.61 -3.30
CA GLY A 355 11.52 -12.86 -1.98
C GLY A 355 10.70 -14.15 -1.87
N MET A 356 10.64 -14.96 -2.93
CA MET A 356 10.10 -16.31 -2.86
C MET A 356 11.02 -17.20 -2.01
N MET A 357 10.44 -18.06 -1.19
CA MET A 357 11.18 -19.08 -0.44
C MET A 357 11.59 -20.24 -1.35
N SER A 358 12.76 -20.85 -1.10
CA SER A 358 13.11 -22.12 -1.75
C SER A 358 12.20 -23.25 -1.27
N SER A 359 12.14 -24.36 -2.00
CA SER A 359 11.43 -25.59 -1.56
C SER A 359 11.91 -26.04 -0.17
N THR A 360 13.23 -26.06 0.04
CA THR A 360 13.86 -26.39 1.33
C THR A 360 13.45 -25.42 2.44
N ASP A 361 13.40 -24.10 2.16
CA ASP A 361 12.95 -23.12 3.16
C ASP A 361 11.48 -23.31 3.53
N VAL A 362 10.63 -23.68 2.57
CA VAL A 362 9.22 -23.99 2.83
C VAL A 362 9.11 -25.20 3.75
N GLU A 363 9.78 -26.31 3.43
CA GLU A 363 9.78 -27.51 4.27
C GLU A 363 10.32 -27.24 5.68
N ALA A 364 11.29 -26.34 5.82
CA ALA A 364 11.90 -26.02 7.11
C ALA A 364 11.05 -25.06 7.97
N GLN A 365 10.25 -24.18 7.35
CA GLN A 365 9.61 -23.05 8.05
C GLN A 365 8.08 -23.09 8.01
N VAL A 366 7.49 -23.94 7.18
CA VAL A 366 6.04 -24.08 7.01
C VAL A 366 5.62 -25.50 7.32
N ASP A 367 4.74 -25.65 8.30
CA ASP A 367 4.04 -26.92 8.52
C ASP A 367 3.01 -27.13 7.41
N MET A 368 3.46 -27.72 6.31
CA MET A 368 2.65 -27.88 5.10
C MET A 368 1.47 -28.82 5.32
N ASP A 369 1.52 -29.72 6.30
CA ASP A 369 0.46 -30.68 6.64
C ASP A 369 -0.74 -30.00 7.31
N LYS A 370 -0.52 -28.81 7.88
CA LYS A 370 -1.54 -28.01 8.58
C LYS A 370 -2.04 -26.80 7.79
N ILE A 371 -1.73 -26.71 6.49
CA ILE A 371 -2.32 -25.68 5.64
C ILE A 371 -3.81 -26.00 5.42
N ARG A 372 -4.66 -25.00 5.67
CA ARG A 372 -6.12 -25.16 5.52
C ARG A 372 -6.54 -24.94 4.08
N LEU A 373 -7.33 -25.87 3.56
CA LEU A 373 -7.87 -25.86 2.20
C LEU A 373 -9.39 -25.72 2.21
N HIS A 374 -9.92 -24.81 1.40
CA HIS A 374 -11.34 -24.74 1.09
C HIS A 374 -11.61 -25.40 -0.27
N ILE A 375 -12.28 -26.56 -0.24
CA ILE A 375 -12.42 -27.43 -1.43
C ILE A 375 -13.84 -27.43 -2.02
N SER A 376 -14.87 -27.18 -1.23
CA SER A 376 -16.26 -27.05 -1.69
C SER A 376 -17.12 -26.35 -0.63
N LYS A 377 -18.37 -25.99 -0.96
CA LYS A 377 -19.26 -25.17 -0.11
C LYS A 377 -19.30 -25.69 1.34
N GLY A 378 -18.57 -25.00 2.21
CA GLY A 378 -18.55 -25.23 3.67
C GLY A 378 -17.52 -26.25 4.17
N MET A 379 -16.75 -26.89 3.30
CA MET A 379 -15.73 -27.87 3.71
C MET A 379 -14.35 -27.23 3.75
N THR A 380 -13.78 -27.16 4.95
CA THR A 380 -12.37 -26.78 5.17
C THR A 380 -11.66 -27.95 5.81
N VAL A 381 -10.58 -28.40 5.19
CA VAL A 381 -9.76 -29.54 5.65
C VAL A 381 -8.31 -29.09 5.81
N TYR A 382 -7.50 -29.89 6.49
CA TYR A 382 -6.05 -29.75 6.40
C TYR A 382 -5.54 -30.49 5.16
N THR A 383 -4.40 -30.07 4.65
CA THR A 383 -3.71 -30.71 3.52
C THR A 383 -3.41 -32.18 3.78
N GLU A 384 -3.02 -32.56 5.01
CA GLU A 384 -2.78 -33.95 5.41
C GLU A 384 -4.02 -34.86 5.29
N ASP A 385 -5.22 -34.27 5.30
CA ASP A 385 -6.48 -35.01 5.15
C ASP A 385 -6.72 -35.45 3.69
N LEU A 386 -5.95 -34.93 2.73
CA LEU A 386 -6.09 -35.27 1.32
C LEU A 386 -5.40 -36.60 0.99
N VAL A 387 -6.14 -37.51 0.35
CA VAL A 387 -5.62 -38.83 -0.07
C VAL A 387 -4.37 -38.72 -0.96
N ALA A 388 -4.31 -37.68 -1.81
CA ALA A 388 -3.20 -37.44 -2.73
C ALA A 388 -2.09 -36.54 -2.14
N TRP A 389 -2.14 -36.22 -0.84
CA TRP A 389 -1.14 -35.34 -0.23
C TRP A 389 0.28 -35.93 -0.29
N GLU A 390 0.39 -37.22 -0.04
CA GLU A 390 1.68 -37.94 -0.05
C GLU A 390 2.06 -38.50 -1.42
N SER A 391 1.26 -38.26 -2.48
CA SER A 391 1.49 -38.88 -3.79
C SER A 391 2.45 -38.10 -4.71
N GLY A 392 3.11 -37.05 -4.22
CA GLY A 392 4.08 -36.25 -4.99
C GLY A 392 4.91 -35.30 -4.11
N GLY A 393 6.00 -34.77 -4.64
CA GLY A 393 6.93 -33.89 -3.93
C GLY A 393 6.59 -32.40 -4.05
N ILE A 394 7.18 -31.56 -3.20
CA ILE A 394 7.00 -30.10 -3.23
C ILE A 394 7.46 -29.45 -4.54
N GLU A 395 8.42 -30.06 -5.24
CA GLU A 395 8.92 -29.57 -6.53
C GLU A 395 8.13 -30.12 -7.72
N ASP A 396 7.24 -31.10 -7.53
CA ASP A 396 6.42 -31.64 -8.62
C ASP A 396 5.25 -30.69 -8.90
N PRO A 397 5.23 -30.01 -10.08
CA PRO A 397 4.19 -29.05 -10.40
C PRO A 397 2.78 -29.64 -10.46
N SER A 398 2.68 -30.92 -10.82
CA SER A 398 1.41 -31.62 -11.01
C SER A 398 0.81 -32.16 -9.71
N SER A 399 1.59 -32.19 -8.62
CA SER A 399 1.14 -32.68 -7.33
C SER A 399 0.45 -31.60 -6.50
N ILE A 400 -0.49 -32.01 -5.63
CA ILE A 400 -1.14 -31.09 -4.68
C ILE A 400 -0.09 -30.47 -3.75
N LYS A 401 0.90 -31.27 -3.30
CA LYS A 401 2.00 -30.81 -2.44
C LYS A 401 2.82 -29.72 -3.13
N GLY A 402 3.09 -29.85 -4.43
CA GLY A 402 3.76 -28.82 -5.21
C GLY A 402 2.94 -27.55 -5.39
N VAL A 403 1.64 -27.65 -5.72
CA VAL A 403 0.76 -26.47 -5.84
C VAL A 403 0.70 -25.70 -4.51
N VAL A 404 0.51 -26.39 -3.40
CA VAL A 404 0.49 -25.79 -2.06
C VAL A 404 1.87 -25.24 -1.68
N GLY A 405 2.95 -25.93 -2.03
CA GLY A 405 4.33 -25.50 -1.81
C GLY A 405 4.65 -24.18 -2.51
N ARG A 406 4.28 -24.04 -3.79
CA ARG A 406 4.44 -22.78 -4.55
C ARG A 406 3.66 -21.63 -3.92
N TYR A 407 2.42 -21.89 -3.50
CA TYR A 407 1.63 -20.91 -2.76
C TYR A 407 2.34 -20.48 -1.47
N ALA A 408 2.75 -21.44 -0.62
CA ALA A 408 3.43 -21.19 0.64
C ALA A 408 4.75 -20.41 0.45
N ALA A 409 5.52 -20.76 -0.57
CA ALA A 409 6.77 -20.08 -0.92
C ALA A 409 6.57 -18.58 -1.21
N MET A 410 5.46 -18.26 -1.87
CA MET A 410 5.12 -16.90 -2.30
C MET A 410 4.55 -16.06 -1.16
N VAL A 411 3.62 -16.62 -0.38
CA VAL A 411 2.94 -15.87 0.69
C VAL A 411 3.75 -15.84 1.99
N GLY A 412 4.64 -16.80 2.20
CA GLY A 412 5.46 -16.94 3.41
C GLY A 412 4.76 -17.68 4.56
N PRO A 413 5.51 -18.00 5.63
CA PRO A 413 5.04 -18.89 6.69
C PRO A 413 3.84 -18.35 7.47
N GLU A 414 3.85 -17.05 7.78
CA GLU A 414 2.78 -16.39 8.53
C GLU A 414 1.43 -16.47 7.82
N VAL A 415 1.42 -16.15 6.52
CA VAL A 415 0.20 -16.18 5.71
C VAL A 415 -0.21 -17.62 5.39
N ALA A 416 0.73 -18.51 5.07
CA ALA A 416 0.44 -19.92 4.80
C ALA A 416 -0.25 -20.60 5.99
N ARG A 417 0.11 -20.23 7.22
CA ARG A 417 -0.50 -20.71 8.46
C ARG A 417 -1.89 -20.13 8.72
N THR A 418 -2.09 -18.84 8.47
CA THR A 418 -3.26 -18.09 8.94
C THR A 418 -4.37 -17.92 7.88
N ALA A 419 -4.02 -17.92 6.60
CA ALA A 419 -4.99 -17.90 5.51
C ALA A 419 -5.53 -19.31 5.21
N ILE A 420 -6.67 -19.34 4.51
CA ILE A 420 -7.23 -20.56 3.94
C ILE A 420 -7.03 -20.48 2.42
N LEU A 421 -6.38 -21.50 1.88
CA LEU A 421 -6.17 -21.65 0.44
C LEU A 421 -7.48 -22.15 -0.20
N ASP A 422 -8.07 -21.35 -1.09
CA ASP A 422 -9.41 -21.56 -1.62
C ASP A 422 -9.36 -22.05 -3.07
N PHE A 423 -9.74 -23.31 -3.28
CA PHE A 423 -9.91 -23.95 -4.59
C PHE A 423 -11.37 -24.04 -5.05
N SER A 424 -12.32 -23.51 -4.27
CA SER A 424 -13.76 -23.60 -4.59
C SER A 424 -14.22 -22.73 -5.76
N GLY A 425 -13.31 -21.94 -6.33
CA GLY A 425 -13.54 -21.02 -7.45
C GLY A 425 -13.30 -21.62 -8.85
N HIS A 426 -12.93 -22.89 -8.94
CA HIS A 426 -12.76 -23.63 -10.20
C HIS A 426 -13.91 -24.58 -10.46
#